data_AF-A0A382CI84-F1
#
_entry.id   AF-A0A382CI84-F1
#
_cell.length_a   1.000
_cell.length_b   1.000
_cell.length_c   1.000
_cell.angle_alpha   90.00
_cell.angle_beta   90.00
_cell.angle_gamma   90.00
#
_symmetry.space_group_name_H-M   'P 1'
#
loop_
_entity.id
_entity.type
_entity.pdbx_description
1 polymer ?
#
loop_
_entity_poly.entity_id
_entity_poly.type
_entity_poly.pdbx_seq_one_letter_code
_entity_poly.pdbx_strand_id
1 'polypeptide(L)' 'MTKIIFEDDDGEKVTLEGDFVQIGDLFQALKRMCLAWGYHPDNVQELFQDCENWANEKTVESFCCADKKE' A
#
# COMPACT_ATOMS: atom_id res chain seq x y z
N MET A 1 -11.57 9.22 5.31
CA MET A 1 -10.32 8.90 6.03
C MET A 1 -10.21 7.40 6.02
N THR A 2 -9.14 6.87 5.45
CA THR A 2 -8.98 5.44 5.17
C THR A 2 -8.10 4.82 6.25
N LYS A 3 -8.45 3.60 6.64
CA LYS A 3 -7.73 2.82 7.65
C LYS A 3 -7.35 1.48 7.05
N ILE A 4 -6.06 1.18 7.01
CA ILE A 4 -5.52 -0.10 6.55
C ILE A 4 -4.89 -0.78 7.77
N ILE A 5 -5.27 -2.03 8.00
CA ILE A 5 -4.75 -2.82 9.12
C ILE A 5 -3.93 -3.95 8.54
N PHE A 6 -2.65 -3.98 8.90
CA PHE A 6 -1.73 -5.07 8.59
C PHE A 6 -1.60 -5.92 9.85
N GLU A 7 -1.78 -7.23 9.72
CA GLU A 7 -1.49 -8.22 10.76
C GLU A 7 -0.32 -9.05 10.25
N ASP A 8 0.75 -9.15 11.02
CA ASP A 8 1.88 -10.03 10.69
C ASP A 8 1.66 -11.46 11.23
N ASP A 9 2.52 -12.41 10.86
CA ASP A 9 2.43 -13.82 11.29
C ASP A 9 2.53 -14.01 12.81
N ASP A 10 3.16 -13.08 13.55
CA ASP A 10 3.23 -13.06 15.01
C ASP A 10 1.98 -12.43 15.67
N GLY A 11 1.04 -11.93 14.86
CA GLY A 11 -0.23 -11.34 15.30
C GLY A 11 -0.13 -9.88 15.76
N GLU A 12 0.99 -9.19 15.49
CA GLU A 12 1.09 -7.76 15.71
C GLU A 12 0.29 -6.99 14.65
N LYS A 13 -0.51 -6.02 15.13
CA LYS A 13 -1.38 -5.21 14.29
C LYS A 13 -0.77 -3.84 14.06
N VAL A 14 -0.34 -3.58 12.84
CA VAL A 14 0.06 -2.25 12.40
C VAL A 14 -1.14 -1.57 11.75
N THR A 15 -1.52 -0.41 12.28
CA THR A 15 -2.61 0.39 11.73
C THR A 15 -2.06 1.60 10.98
N LEU A 16 -2.44 1.75 9.72
CA LEU A 16 -2.15 2.92 8.90
C LEU A 16 -3.44 3.73 8.71
N GLU A 17 -3.43 4.99 9.15
CA GLU A 17 -4.57 5.91 9.03
C GLU A 17 -4.15 7.17 8.26
N GLY A 18 -4.89 7.49 7.20
CA GLY A 18 -4.62 8.64 6.35
C GLY A 18 -5.66 8.79 5.24
N ASP A 19 -5.60 9.88 4.48
CA ASP A 19 -6.32 9.94 3.20
C ASP A 19 -5.55 9.21 2.10
N PHE A 20 -6.21 8.89 0.97
CA PHE A 20 -5.59 8.11 -0.11
C PHE A 20 -4.33 8.74 -0.69
N VAL A 21 -4.25 10.07 -0.72
CA VAL A 21 -3.06 10.79 -1.17
C VAL A 21 -1.92 10.57 -0.18
N GLN A 22 -2.17 10.73 1.12
CA GLN A 22 -1.17 10.48 2.16
C GLN A 22 -0.65 9.04 2.17
N ILE A 23 -1.54 8.07 2.00
CA ILE A 23 -1.18 6.66 1.94
C ILE A 23 -0.35 6.40 0.67
N GLY A 24 -0.75 6.95 -0.48
CA GLY A 24 0.02 6.85 -1.73
C GLY A 24 1.41 7.46 -1.64
N ASP A 25 1.54 8.65 -1.03
CA ASP A 25 2.82 9.32 -0.78
C ASP A 25 3.75 8.48 0.11
N LEU A 26 3.20 7.81 1.13
CA LEU A 26 3.97 6.90 1.97
C LEU A 26 4.54 5.73 1.17
N PHE A 27 3.75 5.08 0.33
CA PHE A 27 4.22 3.97 -0.51
C PHE A 27 5.28 4.42 -1.51
N GLN A 28 5.15 5.62 -2.09
CA GLN A 28 6.19 6.20 -2.96
C GLN A 28 7.48 6.47 -2.20
N ALA A 29 7.41 6.95 -0.96
CA ALA A 29 8.58 7.15 -0.11
C ALA A 29 9.28 5.82 0.23
N LEU A 30 8.51 4.77 0.54
CA LEU A 30 9.02 3.43 0.80
C LEU A 30 9.69 2.82 -0.44
N LYS A 31 9.07 2.95 -1.62
CA LYS A 31 9.66 2.54 -2.91
C LYS A 31 11.03 3.17 -3.12
N ARG A 32 11.16 4.48 -2.86
CA ARG A 32 12.45 5.21 -2.96
C ARG A 32 13.47 4.72 -1.94
N MET A 33 13.06 4.41 -0.71
CA MET A 33 13.95 3.84 0.30
C MET A 33 14.49 2.46 -0.13
N CYS A 34 13.65 1.56 -0.64
CA CYS A 34 14.10 0.25 -1.12
C CYS A 34 15.13 0.39 -2.25
N LEU A 35 14.91 1.30 -3.20
CA LEU A 35 15.90 1.58 -4.25
C LEU A 35 17.21 2.14 -3.66
N ALA A 36 17.12 3.04 -2.67
CA ALA A 36 18.29 3.60 -1.99
C ALA A 36 19.08 2.57 -1.16
N TRP A 37 18.42 1.55 -0.64
CA TRP A 37 19.04 0.42 0.05
C TRP A 37 19.64 -0.64 -0.89
N GLY A 38 19.51 -0.46 -2.20
CA GLY A 38 20.12 -1.34 -3.20
C GLY A 38 19.29 -2.58 -3.56
N TYR A 39 18.00 -2.60 -3.23
CA TYR A 39 17.09 -3.62 -3.75
C TYR A 39 16.98 -3.50 -5.28
N HIS A 40 16.85 -4.65 -5.96
CA HIS A 40 16.75 -4.67 -7.41
C HIS A 40 15.47 -3.95 -7.87
N PRO A 41 15.54 -3.07 -8.88
CA PRO A 41 14.40 -2.27 -9.32
C PRO A 41 13.20 -3.11 -9.75
N ASP A 42 13.41 -4.26 -10.39
CA ASP A 42 12.30 -5.16 -10.76
C ASP A 42 11.54 -5.67 -9.54
N ASN A 43 12.24 -6.15 -8.49
CA ASN A 43 11.59 -6.64 -7.27
C ASN A 43 10.83 -5.50 -6.56
N VAL A 44 11.41 -4.30 -6.52
CA VAL A 44 10.78 -3.13 -5.94
C VAL A 44 9.58 -2.69 -6.79
N GLN A 45 9.64 -2.80 -8.10
CA GLN A 45 8.52 -2.47 -8.97
C GLN A 45 7.38 -3.47 -8.79
N GLU A 46 7.66 -4.78 -8.75
CA GLU A 46 6.64 -5.80 -8.49
C GLU A 46 5.97 -5.62 -7.12
N LEU A 47 6.73 -5.35 -6.06
CA LEU A 47 6.21 -5.16 -4.71
C LEU A 47 5.31 -3.91 -4.56
N PHE A 48 5.57 -2.86 -5.35
CA PHE A 48 4.87 -1.58 -5.23
C PHE A 48 3.90 -1.30 -6.39
N GLN A 49 3.79 -2.21 -7.37
CA GLN A 49 2.93 -2.06 -8.55
C GLN A 49 1.47 -1.83 -8.17
N ASP A 50 0.96 -2.56 -7.18
CA ASP A 50 -0.43 -2.40 -6.71
C ASP A 50 -0.64 -1.07 -5.97
N CYS A 51 0.40 -0.58 -5.28
CA CYS A 51 0.36 0.66 -4.50
C CYS A 51 0.42 1.91 -5.39
N GLU A 52 1.01 1.83 -6.59
CA GLU A 52 1.04 2.94 -7.56
C GLU A 52 -0.36 3.37 -8.01
N ASN A 53 -1.35 2.48 -7.91
CA ASN A 53 -2.72 2.75 -8.33
C ASN A 53 -3.64 3.19 -7.17
N TRP A 54 -3.16 3.24 -5.93
CA TRP A 54 -3.97 3.60 -4.75
C TRP A 54 -4.27 5.10 -4.67
N ALA A 55 -3.48 5.93 -5.33
CA ALA A 55 -3.77 7.36 -5.51
C ALA A 55 -4.90 7.62 -6.53
N ASN A 56 -5.39 6.58 -7.23
CA ASN A 56 -6.41 6.69 -8.26
C ASN A 56 -7.77 6.23 -7.69
N GLU A 57 -8.74 7.15 -7.65
CA GLU A 57 -10.07 6.97 -7.02
C GLU A 57 -10.83 5.70 -7.50
N LYS A 58 -10.58 5.25 -8.74
CA LYS A 58 -11.19 4.03 -9.30
C LYS A 58 -10.69 2.72 -8.68
N THR A 59 -9.44 2.65 -8.25
CA THR A 59 -8.86 1.45 -7.64
C THR A 59 -9.41 1.25 -6.23
N VAL A 60 -9.70 2.36 -5.54
CA VAL A 60 -10.30 2.40 -4.21
C VAL A 60 -11.66 1.71 -4.19
N GLU A 61 -12.52 1.96 -5.18
CA GLU A 61 -13.84 1.30 -5.27
C GLU A 61 -13.73 -0.22 -5.45
N SER A 62 -12.71 -0.69 -6.18
CA SER A 62 -12.46 -2.13 -6.37
C SER A 62 -12.02 -2.82 -5.08
N PHE A 63 -11.17 -2.18 -4.25
CA PHE A 63 -10.76 -2.74 -2.96
C PHE A 63 -11.87 -2.66 -1.91
N CYS A 64 -12.62 -1.54 -1.82
CA CYS A 64 -13.75 -1.42 -0.89
C CYS A 64 -14.93 -2.37 -1.21
N CYS A 65 -15.07 -2.81 -2.47
CA CYS A 65 -16.06 -3.82 -2.85
C CYS A 65 -15.58 -5.27 -2.69
N ALA A 66 -14.27 -5.52 -2.63
CA ALA A 66 -13.72 -6.86 -2.42
C ALA A 66 -13.99 -7.37 -0.99
N ASP A 67 -14.09 -6.48 -0.01
CA ASP A 67 -14.42 -6.79 1.40
C ASP A 67 -15.92 -7.12 1.65
N LYS A 68 -16.73 -7.31 0.61
CA LYS A 68 -18.18 -7.64 0.71
C LYS A 68 -18.58 -9.00 0.12
N LYS A 69 -17.64 -9.92 -0.07
CA LYS A 69 -17.87 -11.35 -0.31
C LYS A 69 -16.82 -12.09 0.50
N GLU A 70 -17.12 -12.90 1.52
CA GLU A 70 -18.30 -13.66 1.94
C GLU A 70 -18.38 -13.71 3.48
#